data_AF-R4GCJ8-F1
#
_entry.id   AF-R4GCJ8-F1
#
_cell.length_a   1.000
_cell.length_b   1.000
_cell.length_c   1.000
_cell.angle_alpha   90.00
_cell.angle_beta   90.00
_cell.angle_gamma   90.00
#
_symmetry.space_group_name_H-M   'P 1'
#
loop_
_entity.id
_entity.type
_entity.pdbx_description
1 polymer ?
#
loop_
_entity_poly.entity_id
_entity_poly.type
_entity_poly.pdbx_seq_one_letter_code
_entity_poly.pdbx_strand_id
1 'polypeptide(L)'
;MVSIASILPMLQRGDYFASIDLRDAYFHVAIREAHRRFLCFKVLDQTYQFTVLPFGLVTAPRVFTKVVAAVAAHLRLHGITVFPYLDDWLLVGPDPVLLESHVSFTLRLLKSLGLQLNAEKSNLSPSTQIRFIGALFDSVAETVSLPLDRFLALRHQIALCRSAWRVRARAIQVLLGHMASTVLTTPFARLHLRVLQRWFIDTFKPFYHHNSKYLSVPSIVRQSLSWWTSHRNVCRGLPFHPTPPSLTITTDSSTYAWGAHMSGLTVQDLWSPSERTNHINFLELLAILKALKAFSRLICHKSILIQSDNLVAVFYINKQGGTGSRKLMHLSSRLWFWCIAHDVQASAIHLPGAQNDLADALSRMTSSSHEWKLDPEILGDLFLHWGRPTLDLFASPRNAQLPRYGARLPPNSFPGCLGDAFLLDWSAEMLYLFPPIPLIPKVLERLLSISVTAILIAPAWPRQPWYPALLRLSRGTFRPLPPSPHLLSREDGQILHPDLPSLHLTAWRILT
;
A
#
# COMPACT_ATOMS: atom_id res chain seq x y z
N MET A 1 -21.44 11.34 2.76
CA MET A 1 -21.60 12.32 1.66
C MET A 1 -21.16 11.62 0.38
N VAL A 2 -21.92 11.72 -0.70
CA VAL A 2 -21.57 11.12 -1.99
C VAL A 2 -20.25 11.71 -2.49
N SER A 3 -19.38 10.86 -3.03
CA SER A 3 -18.11 11.23 -3.65
C SER A 3 -17.78 10.26 -4.78
N ILE A 4 -16.86 10.62 -5.68
CA ILE A 4 -16.39 9.72 -6.74
C ILE A 4 -15.97 8.37 -6.13
N ALA A 5 -15.16 8.39 -5.07
CA ALA A 5 -14.69 7.17 -4.40
C ALA A 5 -15.79 6.27 -3.82
N SER A 6 -16.97 6.82 -3.48
CA SER A 6 -18.11 6.02 -3.02
C SER A 6 -19.01 5.54 -4.17
N ILE A 7 -18.93 6.16 -5.34
CA ILE A 7 -19.73 5.79 -6.52
C ILE A 7 -19.06 4.63 -7.26
N LEU A 8 -17.75 4.73 -7.54
CA LEU A 8 -17.04 3.80 -8.41
C LEU A 8 -17.25 2.31 -8.05
N PRO A 9 -17.21 1.88 -6.77
CA PRO A 9 -17.38 0.46 -6.43
C PRO A 9 -18.76 -0.11 -6.79
N MET A 10 -19.76 0.75 -7.02
CA MET A 10 -21.14 0.34 -7.34
C MET A 10 -21.41 0.30 -8.85
N LEU A 11 -20.48 0.79 -9.68
CA LEU A 11 -20.65 0.83 -11.13
C LEU A 11 -20.21 -0.50 -11.76
N GLN A 12 -20.84 -0.88 -12.86
CA GLN A 12 -20.52 -2.06 -13.66
C GLN A 12 -20.28 -1.68 -15.12
N ARG A 13 -19.62 -2.58 -15.84
CA ARG A 13 -19.41 -2.43 -17.28
C ARG A 13 -20.76 -2.41 -18.01
N GLY A 14 -20.95 -1.42 -18.88
CA GLY A 14 -22.16 -1.26 -19.68
C GLY A 14 -23.35 -0.63 -18.95
N ASP A 15 -23.18 -0.20 -17.70
CA ASP A 15 -24.20 0.58 -16.99
C ASP A 15 -24.60 1.84 -17.77
N TYR A 16 -25.89 2.17 -17.71
CA TYR A 16 -26.42 3.44 -18.19
C TYR A 16 -26.53 4.42 -17.04
N PHE A 17 -26.35 5.69 -17.38
CA PHE A 17 -26.39 6.82 -16.48
C PHE A 17 -27.46 7.82 -16.91
N ALA A 18 -28.07 8.46 -15.93
CA ALA A 18 -28.88 9.67 -16.11
C ALA A 18 -28.58 10.63 -14.96
N SER A 19 -28.64 11.94 -15.21
CA SER A 19 -28.47 12.96 -14.19
C SER A 19 -29.69 13.87 -14.07
N ILE A 20 -29.98 14.23 -12.83
CA ILE A 20 -31.04 15.15 -12.44
C ILE A 20 -30.37 16.31 -11.69
N ASP A 21 -30.56 17.54 -12.18
CA ASP A 21 -30.12 18.78 -11.52
C ASP A 21 -31.35 19.44 -10.88
N LEU A 22 -31.27 19.73 -9.58
CA LEU A 22 -32.32 20.44 -8.86
C LEU A 22 -32.12 21.96 -8.98
N ARG A 23 -33.16 22.68 -9.41
CA ARG A 23 -33.15 24.13 -9.48
C ARG A 23 -33.15 24.73 -8.07
N ASP A 24 -32.30 25.73 -7.80
CA ASP A 24 -32.35 26.51 -6.56
C ASP A 24 -32.37 25.65 -5.27
N ALA A 25 -31.61 24.55 -5.25
CA ALA A 25 -31.69 23.46 -4.26
C ALA A 25 -32.07 23.87 -2.82
N TYR A 26 -31.31 24.78 -2.19
CA TYR A 26 -31.54 25.16 -0.80
C TYR A 26 -32.88 25.86 -0.58
N PHE A 27 -33.40 26.61 -1.55
CA PHE A 27 -34.66 27.32 -1.42
C PHE A 27 -35.89 26.40 -1.30
N HIS A 28 -35.75 25.11 -1.56
CA HIS A 28 -36.81 24.14 -1.27
C HIS A 28 -37.01 23.85 0.23
N VAL A 29 -36.05 24.21 1.08
CA VAL A 29 -36.10 23.89 2.52
C VAL A 29 -36.56 25.12 3.28
N ALA A 30 -37.76 25.05 3.85
CA ALA A 30 -38.28 26.13 4.70
C ALA A 30 -37.46 26.30 6.00
N ILE A 31 -37.24 27.54 6.38
CA ILE A 31 -36.65 27.89 7.69
C ILE A 31 -37.77 28.03 8.72
N ARG A 32 -37.58 27.34 9.86
CA ARG A 32 -38.44 27.47 11.03
C ARG A 32 -38.59 28.94 11.40
N GLU A 33 -39.82 29.39 11.59
CA GLU A 33 -40.17 30.80 11.79
C GLU A 33 -39.34 31.48 12.89
N ALA A 34 -39.16 30.83 14.03
CA ALA A 34 -38.35 31.32 15.16
C ALA A 34 -36.86 31.58 14.83
N HIS A 35 -36.34 31.03 13.72
CA HIS A 35 -34.96 31.20 13.27
C HIS A 35 -34.83 32.26 12.16
N ARG A 36 -35.92 32.70 11.52
CA ARG A 36 -35.88 33.66 10.39
C ARG A 36 -35.25 35.00 10.78
N ARG A 37 -35.43 35.42 12.04
CA ARG A 37 -34.80 36.63 12.61
C ARG A 37 -33.27 36.67 12.52
N PHE A 38 -32.61 35.51 12.40
CA PHE A 38 -31.15 35.43 12.25
C PHE A 38 -30.69 35.56 10.79
N LEU A 39 -31.63 35.60 9.85
CA LEU A 39 -31.39 35.61 8.40
C LEU A 39 -31.92 36.89 7.75
N CYS A 40 -31.90 37.99 8.49
CA CYS A 40 -32.31 39.30 8.00
C CYS A 40 -31.17 39.99 7.25
N PHE A 41 -31.52 40.71 6.18
CA PHE A 41 -30.59 41.54 5.41
C PHE A 41 -31.29 42.81 4.95
N LYS A 42 -30.52 43.82 4.54
CA LYS A 42 -31.01 45.15 4.20
C LYS A 42 -30.62 45.52 2.76
N VAL A 43 -31.60 45.95 1.96
CA VAL A 43 -31.39 46.43 0.58
C VAL A 43 -32.18 47.73 0.42
N LEU A 44 -31.52 48.81 -0.03
CA LEU A 44 -32.15 50.13 -0.24
C LEU A 44 -33.03 50.57 0.93
N ASP A 45 -32.47 50.48 2.12
CA ASP A 45 -33.14 50.76 3.40
C ASP A 45 -34.32 49.87 3.82
N GLN A 46 -34.69 48.86 3.03
CA GLN A 46 -35.70 47.89 3.39
C GLN A 46 -35.09 46.62 4.01
N THR A 47 -35.67 46.14 5.11
CA THR A 47 -35.27 44.91 5.77
C THR A 47 -36.07 43.72 5.24
N TYR A 48 -35.35 42.70 4.79
CA TYR A 48 -35.90 41.43 4.34
C TYR A 48 -35.44 40.32 5.27
N GLN A 49 -36.20 39.23 5.33
CA GLN A 49 -35.81 38.01 6.03
C GLN A 49 -35.99 36.80 5.12
N PHE A 50 -35.04 35.87 5.14
CA PHE A 50 -35.20 34.61 4.43
C PHE A 50 -36.24 33.72 5.12
N THR A 51 -37.18 33.20 4.33
CA THR A 51 -38.19 32.21 4.77
C THR A 51 -37.78 30.77 4.44
N VAL A 52 -36.83 30.62 3.51
CA VAL A 52 -36.24 29.37 3.03
C VAL A 52 -34.73 29.39 3.28
N LEU A 53 -34.07 28.24 3.19
CA LEU A 53 -32.65 28.08 3.53
C LEU A 53 -31.77 28.84 2.52
N PRO A 54 -31.08 29.92 2.92
CA PRO A 54 -30.29 30.71 1.99
C PRO A 54 -28.91 30.10 1.68
N PHE A 55 -28.39 30.43 0.50
CA PHE A 55 -26.99 30.23 0.16
C PHE A 55 -26.09 31.07 1.07
N GLY A 56 -24.87 30.57 1.35
CA GLY A 56 -23.89 31.23 2.21
C GLY A 56 -23.97 30.82 3.70
N LEU A 57 -25.03 30.14 4.13
CA LEU A 57 -25.06 29.55 5.47
C LEU A 57 -24.18 28.30 5.56
N VAL A 58 -23.30 28.29 6.57
CA VAL A 58 -22.39 27.17 6.86
C VAL A 58 -23.15 25.85 7.06
N THR A 59 -24.36 25.91 7.64
CA THR A 59 -25.18 24.72 7.91
C THR A 59 -26.03 24.26 6.73
N ALA A 60 -26.23 25.10 5.70
CA ALA A 60 -27.15 24.80 4.60
C ALA A 60 -26.82 23.50 3.85
N PRO A 61 -25.56 23.22 3.46
CA PRO A 61 -25.23 21.97 2.78
C PRO A 61 -25.56 20.74 3.63
N ARG A 62 -25.34 20.80 4.95
CA ARG A 62 -25.63 19.70 5.87
C ARG A 62 -27.13 19.46 6.00
N VAL A 63 -27.92 20.53 6.16
CA VAL A 63 -29.38 20.44 6.25
C VAL A 63 -29.94 19.84 4.97
N PHE A 64 -29.56 20.37 3.81
CA PHE A 64 -30.04 19.90 2.52
C PHE A 64 -29.66 18.43 2.26
N THR A 65 -28.41 18.04 2.57
CA THR A 65 -27.97 16.64 2.47
C THR A 65 -28.85 15.69 3.30
N LYS A 66 -29.29 16.11 4.50
CA LYS A 66 -30.18 15.28 5.33
C LYS A 66 -31.57 15.13 4.72
N VAL A 67 -32.13 16.20 4.15
CA VAL A 67 -33.44 16.16 3.47
C VAL A 67 -33.37 15.21 2.28
N VAL A 68 -32.39 15.41 1.41
CA VAL A 68 -32.19 14.60 0.20
C VAL A 68 -31.89 13.14 0.53
N ALA A 69 -31.18 12.85 1.63
CA ALA A 69 -30.92 11.49 2.06
C ALA A 69 -32.21 10.68 2.34
N ALA A 70 -33.28 11.31 2.84
CA ALA A 70 -34.57 10.65 3.05
C ALA A 70 -35.24 10.28 1.72
N VAL A 71 -35.18 11.19 0.74
CA VAL A 71 -35.72 10.94 -0.61
C VAL A 71 -34.95 9.81 -1.29
N ALA A 72 -33.62 9.84 -1.22
CA ALA A 72 -32.77 8.79 -1.78
C ALA A 72 -32.97 7.43 -1.09
N ALA A 73 -33.24 7.41 0.21
CA ALA A 73 -33.58 6.17 0.92
C ALA A 73 -34.87 5.57 0.36
N HIS A 74 -35.90 6.39 0.13
CA HIS A 74 -37.15 5.93 -0.47
C HIS A 74 -36.95 5.38 -1.90
N LEU A 75 -36.19 6.08 -2.74
CA LEU A 75 -35.85 5.60 -4.09
C LEU A 75 -35.11 4.26 -4.07
N ARG A 76 -34.15 4.09 -3.16
CA ARG A 76 -33.39 2.83 -3.02
C ARG A 76 -34.25 1.66 -2.56
N LEU A 77 -35.28 1.90 -1.74
CA LEU A 77 -36.26 0.87 -1.37
C LEU A 77 -37.05 0.37 -2.58
N HIS A 78 -37.16 1.17 -3.63
CA HIS A 78 -37.74 0.80 -4.92
C HIS A 78 -36.73 0.20 -5.91
N GLY A 79 -35.52 -0.16 -5.45
CA GLY A 79 -34.48 -0.76 -6.30
C GLY A 79 -33.72 0.23 -7.18
N ILE A 80 -33.89 1.54 -6.97
CA ILE A 80 -33.24 2.58 -7.77
C ILE A 80 -31.87 2.92 -7.20
N THR A 81 -30.82 2.67 -7.99
CA THR A 81 -29.46 3.12 -7.66
C THR A 81 -29.34 4.62 -7.92
N VAL A 82 -29.30 5.40 -6.84
CA VAL A 82 -29.19 6.86 -6.88
C VAL A 82 -28.10 7.41 -5.95
N PHE A 83 -27.32 8.35 -6.48
CA PHE A 83 -26.24 9.06 -5.80
C PHE A 83 -26.52 10.56 -5.77
N PRO A 84 -27.22 11.07 -4.73
CA PRO A 84 -27.46 12.49 -4.61
C PRO A 84 -26.24 13.23 -4.05
N TYR A 85 -25.73 14.20 -4.80
CA TYR A 85 -24.74 15.16 -4.36
C TYR A 85 -25.35 16.56 -4.39
N LEU A 86 -25.94 16.97 -3.26
CA LEU A 86 -26.70 18.23 -3.19
C LEU A 86 -27.75 18.30 -4.31
N ASP A 87 -27.63 19.25 -5.22
CA ASP A 87 -28.44 19.49 -6.41
C ASP A 87 -28.20 18.50 -7.55
N ASP A 88 -26.98 17.96 -7.66
CA ASP A 88 -26.59 17.02 -8.72
C ASP A 88 -26.89 15.57 -8.30
N TRP A 89 -27.82 14.90 -8.97
CA TRP A 89 -28.18 13.51 -8.69
C TRP A 89 -27.82 12.61 -9.86
N LEU A 90 -27.11 11.52 -9.58
CA LEU A 90 -26.78 10.49 -10.57
C LEU A 90 -27.66 9.27 -10.34
N LEU A 91 -28.34 8.81 -11.38
CA LEU A 91 -29.04 7.53 -11.43
C LEU A 91 -28.26 6.56 -12.31
N VAL A 92 -28.23 5.30 -11.90
CA VAL A 92 -27.51 4.23 -12.59
C VAL A 92 -28.43 3.03 -12.78
N GLY A 93 -28.37 2.40 -13.95
CA GLY A 93 -29.12 1.18 -14.23
C GLY A 93 -28.44 0.33 -15.31
N PRO A 94 -28.58 -1.01 -15.27
CA PRO A 94 -27.93 -1.90 -16.23
C PRO A 94 -28.58 -1.90 -17.63
N ASP A 95 -29.80 -1.39 -17.73
CA ASP A 95 -30.62 -1.39 -18.94
C ASP A 95 -31.22 0.02 -19.17
N PRO A 96 -31.23 0.54 -20.40
CA PRO A 96 -31.68 1.90 -20.67
C PRO A 96 -33.18 2.07 -20.46
N VAL A 97 -34.00 1.06 -20.79
CA VAL A 97 -35.47 1.12 -20.62
C VAL A 97 -35.83 1.10 -19.13
N LEU A 98 -35.16 0.25 -18.36
CA LEU A 98 -35.29 0.23 -16.91
C LEU A 98 -34.88 1.58 -16.31
N LEU A 99 -33.76 2.15 -16.75
CA LEU A 99 -33.29 3.44 -16.25
C LEU A 99 -34.27 4.58 -16.60
N GLU A 100 -34.87 4.60 -17.78
CA GLU A 100 -35.92 5.56 -18.14
C GLU A 100 -37.13 5.46 -17.20
N SER A 101 -37.52 4.24 -16.84
CA SER A 101 -38.61 4.01 -15.89
C SER A 101 -38.26 4.53 -14.49
N HIS A 102 -37.01 4.32 -14.05
CA HIS A 102 -36.48 4.82 -12.77
C HIS A 102 -36.38 6.35 -12.75
N VAL A 103 -35.91 6.97 -13.84
CA VAL A 103 -35.89 8.43 -14.01
C VAL A 103 -37.31 8.96 -13.93
N SER A 104 -38.26 8.37 -14.66
CA SER A 104 -39.66 8.78 -14.66
C SER A 104 -40.30 8.68 -13.27
N PHE A 105 -40.05 7.60 -12.52
CA PHE A 105 -40.50 7.45 -11.14
C PHE A 105 -39.89 8.51 -10.23
N THR A 106 -38.58 8.73 -10.35
CA THR A 106 -37.85 9.73 -9.57
C THR A 106 -38.39 11.13 -9.81
N LEU A 107 -38.64 11.51 -11.07
CA LEU A 107 -39.21 12.82 -11.42
C LEU A 107 -40.62 13.02 -10.84
N ARG A 108 -41.47 11.98 -10.86
CA ARG A 108 -42.81 12.04 -10.23
C ARG A 108 -42.70 12.26 -8.72
N LEU A 109 -41.80 11.55 -8.05
CA LEU A 109 -41.56 11.71 -6.62
C LEU A 109 -41.01 13.10 -6.29
N LEU A 110 -40.01 13.58 -7.02
CA LEU A 110 -39.45 14.92 -6.81
C LEU A 110 -40.53 16.00 -6.97
N LYS A 111 -41.36 15.88 -8.00
CA LYS A 111 -42.49 16.79 -8.24
C LYS A 111 -43.52 16.74 -7.10
N SER A 112 -43.87 15.56 -6.59
CA SER A 112 -44.84 15.45 -5.47
C SER A 112 -44.29 16.01 -4.16
N LEU A 113 -42.96 15.98 -3.98
CA LEU A 113 -42.27 16.59 -2.84
C LEU A 113 -42.01 18.10 -3.01
N GLY A 114 -42.38 18.69 -4.15
CA GLY A 114 -42.14 20.11 -4.44
C GLY A 114 -40.69 20.45 -4.79
N LEU A 115 -39.85 19.46 -5.11
CA LEU A 115 -38.48 19.65 -5.59
C LEU A 115 -38.51 19.94 -7.09
N GLN A 116 -38.01 21.11 -7.49
CA GLN A 116 -38.03 21.58 -8.85
C GLN A 116 -36.79 21.12 -9.63
N LEU A 117 -37.03 20.59 -10.83
CA LEU A 117 -35.99 20.18 -11.77
C LEU A 117 -35.46 21.39 -12.55
N ASN A 118 -34.17 21.40 -12.80
CA ASN A 118 -33.55 22.18 -13.85
C ASN A 118 -33.36 21.31 -15.10
N ALA A 119 -34.34 21.37 -16.01
CA ALA A 119 -34.37 20.52 -17.21
C ALA A 119 -33.18 20.75 -18.15
N GLU A 120 -32.67 21.99 -18.25
CA GLU A 120 -31.57 22.35 -19.16
C GLU A 120 -30.22 21.77 -18.72
N LYS A 121 -30.02 21.62 -17.41
CA LYS A 121 -28.78 21.02 -16.86
C LYS A 121 -28.87 19.53 -16.59
N SER A 122 -30.08 18.97 -16.59
CA SER A 122 -30.31 17.55 -16.39
C SER A 122 -30.03 16.76 -17.66
N ASN A 123 -29.49 15.55 -17.53
CA ASN A 123 -29.39 14.59 -18.61
C ASN A 123 -30.28 13.38 -18.30
N LEU A 124 -31.54 13.45 -18.73
CA LEU A 124 -32.56 12.46 -18.36
C LEU A 124 -32.54 11.21 -19.25
N SER A 125 -31.88 11.29 -20.41
CA SER A 125 -31.77 10.17 -21.34
C SER A 125 -30.64 9.24 -20.90
N PRO A 126 -30.87 7.91 -20.82
CA PRO A 126 -29.83 6.94 -20.54
C PRO A 126 -28.63 7.09 -21.48
N SER A 127 -27.44 7.16 -20.91
CA SER A 127 -26.18 7.21 -21.65
C SER A 127 -25.11 6.40 -20.93
N THR A 128 -24.24 5.72 -21.67
CA THR A 128 -23.09 5.01 -21.12
C THR A 128 -21.94 5.95 -20.72
N GLN A 129 -22.05 7.24 -21.06
CA GLN A 129 -21.12 8.28 -20.66
C GLN A 129 -21.86 9.44 -19.99
N ILE A 130 -21.36 9.91 -18.85
CA ILE A 130 -21.95 11.05 -18.15
C ILE A 130 -20.93 11.90 -17.41
N ARG A 131 -21.20 13.21 -17.34
CA ARG A 131 -20.46 14.12 -16.46
C ARG A 131 -21.18 14.20 -15.12
N PHE A 132 -20.47 13.93 -14.03
CA PHE A 132 -21.03 14.03 -12.68
C PHE A 132 -19.94 14.45 -11.69
N ILE A 133 -20.27 15.37 -10.77
CA ILE A 133 -19.37 15.91 -9.72
C ILE A 133 -17.95 16.28 -10.21
N GLY A 134 -17.87 16.78 -11.45
CA GLY A 134 -16.62 17.24 -12.07
C GLY A 134 -15.75 16.16 -12.70
N ALA A 135 -16.27 14.94 -12.87
CA ALA A 135 -15.63 13.82 -13.56
C ALA A 135 -16.46 13.35 -14.75
N LEU A 136 -15.81 12.72 -15.73
CA LEU A 136 -16.47 12.02 -16.83
C LEU A 136 -16.42 10.51 -16.54
N PHE A 137 -17.59 9.88 -16.42
CA PHE A 137 -17.74 8.45 -16.24
C PHE A 137 -18.05 7.83 -17.60
N ASP A 138 -17.41 6.70 -17.90
CA ASP A 138 -17.63 5.89 -19.11
C ASP A 138 -17.72 4.43 -18.70
N SER A 139 -18.92 3.85 -18.79
CA SER A 139 -19.17 2.45 -18.40
C SER A 139 -18.74 1.43 -19.45
N VAL A 140 -18.52 1.83 -20.71
CA VAL A 140 -18.04 0.93 -21.76
C VAL A 140 -16.53 0.75 -21.61
N ALA A 141 -15.81 1.84 -21.36
CA ALA A 141 -14.38 1.84 -21.08
C ALA A 141 -14.06 1.47 -19.62
N GLU A 142 -15.06 1.46 -18.73
CA GLU A 142 -14.93 1.28 -17.28
C GLU A 142 -13.99 2.30 -16.63
N THR A 143 -14.04 3.55 -17.08
CA THR A 143 -13.14 4.61 -16.62
C THR A 143 -13.85 5.84 -16.09
N VAL A 144 -13.22 6.45 -15.09
CA VAL A 144 -13.51 7.81 -14.64
C VAL A 144 -12.34 8.73 -15.00
N SER A 145 -12.60 9.79 -15.75
CA SER A 145 -11.57 10.66 -16.33
C SER A 145 -11.83 12.14 -16.07
N LEU A 146 -10.79 12.97 -16.25
CA LEU A 146 -10.91 14.42 -16.15
C LEU A 146 -11.53 14.96 -17.45
N PRO A 147 -12.64 15.74 -17.37
CA PRO A 147 -13.23 16.34 -18.56
C PRO A 147 -12.29 17.31 -19.29
N LEU A 148 -12.41 17.38 -20.62
CA LEU A 148 -11.48 18.13 -21.50
C LEU A 148 -11.38 19.62 -21.16
N ASP A 149 -12.49 20.29 -20.92
CA ASP A 149 -12.57 21.70 -20.52
C ASP A 149 -11.81 21.97 -19.20
N ARG A 150 -11.93 21.06 -18.22
CA ARG A 150 -11.17 21.15 -16.97
C ARG A 150 -9.67 20.95 -17.19
N PHE A 151 -9.29 20.02 -18.08
CA PHE A 151 -7.90 19.85 -18.49
C PHE A 151 -7.35 21.13 -19.16
N LEU A 152 -8.10 21.74 -20.07
CA LEU A 152 -7.69 22.98 -20.73
C LEU A 152 -7.52 24.14 -19.74
N ALA A 153 -8.44 24.28 -18.78
CA ALA A 153 -8.33 25.26 -17.70
C ALA A 153 -7.09 25.04 -16.82
N LEU A 154 -6.82 23.79 -16.44
CA LEU A 154 -5.61 23.41 -15.70
C LEU A 154 -4.34 23.73 -16.49
N ARG A 155 -4.31 23.37 -17.78
CA ARG A 155 -3.18 23.62 -18.68
C ARG A 155 -2.88 25.11 -18.82
N HIS A 156 -3.91 25.95 -18.90
CA HIS A 156 -3.77 27.41 -18.94
C HIS A 156 -3.12 27.95 -17.65
N GLN A 157 -3.56 27.50 -16.47
CA GLN A 157 -2.96 27.91 -15.19
C GLN A 157 -1.51 27.47 -15.05
N ILE A 158 -1.18 26.28 -15.55
CA ILE A 158 0.19 25.77 -15.59
C ILE A 158 1.06 26.64 -16.50
N ALA A 159 0.56 27.03 -17.67
CA ALA A 159 1.28 27.91 -18.60
C ALA A 159 1.68 29.23 -17.92
N LEU A 160 0.73 29.87 -17.22
CA LEU A 160 0.99 31.09 -16.45
C LEU A 160 2.06 30.88 -15.35
N CYS A 161 2.02 29.74 -14.65
CA CYS A 161 2.99 29.43 -13.61
C CYS A 161 4.40 29.14 -14.17
N ARG A 162 4.48 28.63 -15.41
CA ARG A 162 5.74 28.27 -16.06
C ARG A 162 6.41 29.44 -16.78
N SER A 163 5.63 30.35 -17.37
CA SER A 163 6.14 31.49 -18.13
C SER A 163 6.52 32.68 -17.24
N ALA A 164 5.79 32.91 -16.14
CA ALA A 164 6.04 34.06 -15.29
C ALA A 164 7.37 33.96 -14.53
N TRP A 165 8.07 35.09 -14.36
CA TRP A 165 9.24 35.18 -13.47
C TRP A 165 8.83 34.90 -12.01
N ARG A 166 7.74 35.54 -11.56
CA ARG A 166 7.15 35.37 -10.23
C ARG A 166 5.65 35.15 -10.32
N VAL A 167 5.11 34.34 -9.42
CA VAL A 167 3.69 33.96 -9.37
C VAL A 167 3.11 34.32 -8.00
N ARG A 168 1.89 34.85 -7.95
CA ARG A 168 1.20 35.12 -6.68
C ARG A 168 0.92 33.81 -5.92
N ALA A 169 1.12 33.80 -4.61
CA ALA A 169 0.85 32.64 -3.76
C ALA A 169 -0.59 32.12 -3.93
N ARG A 170 -1.57 33.03 -4.07
CA ARG A 170 -2.97 32.66 -4.39
C ARG A 170 -3.09 31.84 -5.67
N ALA A 171 -2.36 32.17 -6.73
CA ALA A 171 -2.42 31.43 -7.98
C ALA A 171 -1.84 30.01 -7.83
N ILE A 172 -0.78 29.85 -7.03
CA ILE A 172 -0.23 28.52 -6.69
C ILE A 172 -1.21 27.70 -5.85
N GLN A 173 -1.89 28.32 -4.87
CA GLN A 173 -2.92 27.65 -4.08
C GLN A 173 -4.09 27.18 -4.96
N VAL A 174 -4.55 28.02 -5.88
CA VAL A 174 -5.63 27.68 -6.83
C VAL A 174 -5.18 26.51 -7.73
N LEU A 175 -3.96 26.59 -8.29
CA LEU A 175 -3.40 25.50 -9.10
C LEU A 175 -3.32 24.18 -8.31
N LEU A 176 -2.79 24.22 -7.07
CA LEU A 176 -2.75 23.05 -6.18
C LEU A 176 -4.14 22.50 -5.88
N GLY A 177 -5.13 23.37 -5.66
CA GLY A 177 -6.53 22.98 -5.46
C GLY A 177 -7.11 22.27 -6.68
N HIS A 178 -6.86 22.81 -7.87
CA HIS A 178 -7.29 22.18 -9.13
C HIS A 178 -6.61 20.81 -9.31
N MET A 179 -5.29 20.71 -9.16
CA MET A 179 -4.56 19.42 -9.24
C MET A 179 -5.04 18.40 -8.20
N ALA A 180 -5.34 18.85 -6.97
CA ALA A 180 -5.88 17.99 -5.92
C ALA A 180 -7.29 17.47 -6.26
N SER A 181 -8.11 18.28 -6.94
CA SER A 181 -9.46 17.88 -7.35
C SER A 181 -9.46 16.78 -8.42
N THR A 182 -8.37 16.61 -9.18
CA THR A 182 -8.27 15.58 -10.22
C THR A 182 -7.71 14.25 -9.71
N VAL A 183 -7.41 14.13 -8.42
CA VAL A 183 -6.76 12.95 -7.82
C VAL A 183 -7.55 11.65 -8.04
N LEU A 184 -8.87 11.73 -8.17
CA LEU A 184 -9.75 10.58 -8.40
C LEU A 184 -10.10 10.36 -9.88
N THR A 185 -9.52 11.15 -10.79
CA THR A 185 -9.80 11.09 -12.23
C THR A 185 -8.55 11.05 -13.10
N THR A 186 -7.38 11.34 -12.52
CA THR A 186 -6.10 11.41 -13.21
C THR A 186 -5.12 10.40 -12.58
N PRO A 187 -4.60 9.42 -13.36
CA PRO A 187 -3.57 8.50 -12.91
C PRO A 187 -2.34 9.23 -12.36
N PHE A 188 -1.80 8.76 -11.24
CA PHE A 188 -0.57 9.30 -10.63
C PHE A 188 -0.61 10.81 -10.31
N ALA A 189 -1.79 11.43 -10.26
CA ALA A 189 -1.96 12.84 -9.92
C ALA A 189 -1.27 13.22 -8.60
N ARG A 190 -1.39 12.37 -7.57
CA ARG A 190 -0.74 12.61 -6.28
C ARG A 190 0.78 12.63 -6.39
N LEU A 191 1.37 11.69 -7.13
CA LEU A 191 2.81 11.64 -7.38
C LEU A 191 3.30 12.96 -7.99
N HIS A 192 2.64 13.42 -9.06
CA HIS A 192 3.07 14.59 -9.81
C HIS A 192 2.71 15.93 -9.16
N LEU A 193 1.75 15.97 -8.22
CA LEU A 193 1.45 17.19 -7.46
C LEU A 193 2.43 17.41 -6.28
N ARG A 194 3.10 16.36 -5.78
CA ARG A 194 3.96 16.46 -4.59
C ARG A 194 5.10 17.46 -4.74
N VAL A 195 5.68 17.60 -5.93
CA VAL A 195 6.80 18.52 -6.17
C VAL A 195 6.39 19.97 -5.93
N LEU A 196 5.29 20.40 -6.55
CA LEU A 196 4.73 21.74 -6.33
C LEU A 196 4.27 21.91 -4.88
N GLN A 197 3.57 20.91 -4.34
CA GLN A 197 3.00 20.96 -2.99
C GLN A 197 4.08 21.12 -1.92
N ARG A 198 5.16 20.31 -1.99
CA ARG A 198 6.26 20.36 -1.03
C ARG A 198 7.02 21.67 -1.10
N TRP A 199 7.35 22.12 -2.32
CA TRP A 199 7.99 23.42 -2.51
C TRP A 199 7.15 24.57 -1.93
N PHE A 200 5.83 24.56 -2.17
CA PHE A 200 4.95 25.60 -1.64
C PHE A 200 4.88 25.58 -0.11
N ILE A 201 4.78 24.39 0.52
CA ILE A 201 4.81 24.25 1.99
C ILE A 201 6.12 24.78 2.59
N ASP A 202 7.24 24.53 1.92
CA ASP A 202 8.55 24.97 2.40
C ASP A 202 8.72 26.50 2.25
N THR A 203 8.10 27.10 1.23
CA THR A 203 8.29 28.52 0.85
C THR A 203 7.23 29.47 1.43
N PHE A 204 5.99 29.01 1.58
CA PHE A 204 4.86 29.83 1.98
C PHE A 204 4.29 29.39 3.33
N LYS A 205 4.38 30.27 4.33
CA LYS A 205 3.80 30.07 5.65
C LYS A 205 2.57 30.97 5.82
N PRO A 206 1.34 30.43 5.88
CA PRO A 206 0.11 31.23 5.91
C PRO A 206 0.03 32.23 7.08
N PHE A 207 0.65 31.89 8.21
CA PHE A 207 0.69 32.78 9.38
C PHE A 207 1.55 34.03 9.16
N TYR A 208 2.57 33.95 8.31
CA TYR A 208 3.53 35.04 8.09
C TYR A 208 3.38 35.72 6.73
N HIS A 209 2.64 35.11 5.79
CA HIS A 209 2.59 35.59 4.41
C HIS A 209 1.16 35.81 3.93
N HIS A 210 0.92 36.96 3.31
CA HIS A 210 -0.33 37.25 2.63
C HIS A 210 -0.44 36.54 1.27
N ASN A 211 -1.66 36.21 0.84
CA ASN A 211 -1.94 35.50 -0.42
C ASN A 211 -1.52 36.29 -1.68
N SER A 212 -1.28 37.60 -1.55
CA SER A 212 -0.75 38.46 -2.62
C SER A 212 0.77 38.36 -2.80
N LYS A 213 1.50 37.66 -1.90
CA LYS A 213 2.96 37.50 -1.98
C LYS A 213 3.37 36.86 -3.31
N TYR A 214 4.34 37.46 -3.99
CA TYR A 214 4.93 36.92 -5.20
C TYR A 214 6.09 35.97 -4.89
N LEU A 215 6.01 34.75 -5.41
CA LEU A 215 6.98 33.66 -5.22
C LEU A 215 7.72 33.36 -6.52
N SER A 216 9.04 33.15 -6.43
CA SER A 216 9.86 32.71 -7.56
C SER A 216 9.82 31.19 -7.65
N VAL A 217 9.19 30.65 -8.71
CA VAL A 217 9.04 29.20 -8.91
C VAL A 217 10.36 28.61 -9.45
N PRO A 218 11.03 27.70 -8.72
CA PRO A 218 12.29 27.09 -9.15
C PRO A 218 12.15 26.27 -10.43
N SER A 219 13.24 26.13 -11.18
CA SER A 219 13.30 25.37 -12.44
C SER A 219 12.80 23.93 -12.27
N ILE A 220 13.19 23.24 -11.20
CA ILE A 220 12.74 21.87 -10.90
C ILE A 220 11.21 21.76 -10.76
N VAL A 221 10.58 22.76 -10.14
CA VAL A 221 9.11 22.80 -10.01
C VAL A 221 8.49 23.06 -11.38
N ARG A 222 9.01 24.03 -12.16
CA ARG A 222 8.52 24.30 -13.52
C ARG A 222 8.60 23.09 -14.43
N GLN A 223 9.70 22.33 -14.36
CA GLN A 223 9.89 21.11 -15.13
C GLN A 223 8.89 20.03 -14.72
N SER A 224 8.63 19.86 -13.41
CA SER A 224 7.64 18.90 -12.92
C SER A 224 6.21 19.17 -13.41
N LEU A 225 5.88 20.43 -13.68
CA LEU A 225 4.58 20.83 -14.21
C LEU A 225 4.37 20.43 -15.69
N SER A 226 5.42 20.06 -16.41
CA SER A 226 5.31 19.63 -17.81
C SER A 226 4.51 18.34 -17.97
N TRP A 227 4.55 17.45 -16.98
CA TRP A 227 3.76 16.22 -17.00
C TRP A 227 2.25 16.50 -17.12
N TRP A 228 1.79 17.57 -16.47
CA TRP A 228 0.38 17.98 -16.43
C TRP A 228 -0.11 18.67 -17.70
N THR A 229 0.78 19.02 -18.64
CA THR A 229 0.37 19.62 -19.92
C THR A 229 0.03 18.60 -20.99
N SER A 230 0.28 17.31 -20.73
CA SER A 230 -0.02 16.21 -21.65
C SER A 230 -1.44 15.68 -21.43
N HIS A 231 -2.26 15.71 -22.49
CA HIS A 231 -3.61 15.15 -22.47
C HIS A 231 -3.61 13.66 -22.13
N ARG A 232 -2.67 12.89 -22.72
CA ARG A 232 -2.54 11.44 -22.47
C ARG A 232 -2.24 11.12 -21.00
N ASN A 233 -1.56 12.01 -20.29
CA ASN A 233 -1.25 11.80 -18.88
C ASN A 233 -2.47 12.10 -18.00
N VAL A 234 -3.14 13.22 -18.27
CA VAL A 234 -4.16 13.78 -17.36
C VAL A 234 -5.55 13.19 -17.61
N CYS A 235 -5.91 12.95 -18.87
CA CYS A 235 -7.26 12.55 -19.29
C CYS A 235 -7.40 11.05 -19.60
N ARG A 236 -6.36 10.22 -19.36
CA ARG A 236 -6.44 8.76 -19.57
C ARG A 236 -7.52 8.09 -18.72
N GLY A 237 -7.87 8.66 -17.58
CA GLY A 237 -8.82 8.11 -16.64
C GLY A 237 -8.25 7.01 -15.74
N LEU A 238 -8.98 6.71 -14.68
CA LEU A 238 -8.75 5.61 -13.75
C LEU A 238 -9.85 4.56 -13.96
N PRO A 239 -9.55 3.27 -13.78
CA PRO A 239 -10.59 2.25 -13.84
C PRO A 239 -11.60 2.44 -12.69
N PHE A 240 -12.85 2.03 -12.88
CA PHE A 240 -13.86 2.01 -11.82
C PHE A 240 -13.41 1.16 -10.65
N HIS A 241 -12.92 -0.05 -10.95
CA HIS A 241 -12.45 -1.01 -9.97
C HIS A 241 -10.92 -1.12 -10.03
N PRO A 242 -10.22 -1.16 -8.88
CA PRO A 242 -8.81 -1.48 -8.88
C PRO A 242 -8.60 -2.90 -9.42
N THR A 243 -7.58 -3.10 -10.25
CA THR A 243 -7.22 -4.43 -10.75
C THR A 243 -6.81 -5.32 -9.58
N PRO A 244 -7.47 -6.49 -9.38
CA PRO A 244 -7.12 -7.40 -8.31
C PRO A 244 -5.63 -7.78 -8.36
N PRO A 245 -4.95 -7.85 -7.20
CA PRO A 245 -3.55 -8.22 -7.16
C PRO A 245 -3.39 -9.69 -7.57
N SER A 246 -2.47 -9.94 -8.48
CA SER A 246 -2.09 -11.28 -8.95
C SER A 246 -0.98 -11.92 -8.10
N LEU A 247 -0.22 -11.10 -7.39
CA LEU A 247 0.90 -11.52 -6.54
C LEU A 247 0.92 -10.69 -5.26
N THR A 248 1.42 -11.28 -4.18
CA THR A 248 1.63 -10.62 -2.90
C THR A 248 3.10 -10.66 -2.52
N ILE A 249 3.69 -9.50 -2.25
CA ILE A 249 5.05 -9.36 -1.75
C ILE A 249 4.94 -8.91 -0.30
N THR A 250 5.58 -9.65 0.59
CA THR A 250 5.69 -9.29 2.00
C THR A 250 7.11 -8.83 2.26
N THR A 251 7.27 -7.71 2.95
CA THR A 251 8.57 -7.09 3.22
C THR A 251 8.72 -6.76 4.69
N ASP A 252 9.96 -6.77 5.15
CA ASP A 252 10.33 -6.30 6.49
C ASP A 252 11.72 -5.66 6.46
N SER A 253 11.96 -4.72 7.38
CA SER A 253 13.28 -4.16 7.58
C SER A 253 13.70 -4.10 9.03
N SER A 254 14.98 -4.41 9.26
CA SER A 254 15.67 -4.11 10.50
C SER A 254 16.60 -2.92 10.33
N THR A 255 17.27 -2.51 11.40
CA THR A 255 18.32 -1.48 11.32
C THR A 255 19.57 -1.94 10.57
N TYR A 256 19.72 -3.25 10.31
CA TYR A 256 20.93 -3.84 9.71
C TYR A 256 20.71 -4.45 8.32
N ALA A 257 19.50 -4.96 8.06
CA ALA A 257 19.16 -5.67 6.83
C ALA A 257 17.68 -5.49 6.44
N TRP A 258 17.34 -6.01 5.27
CA TRP A 258 15.96 -6.16 4.82
C TRP A 258 15.70 -7.55 4.27
N GLY A 259 14.44 -7.95 4.32
CA GLY A 259 13.95 -9.21 3.79
C GLY A 259 12.65 -9.00 3.04
N ALA A 260 12.43 -9.83 2.03
CA ALA A 260 11.15 -9.92 1.35
C ALA A 260 10.89 -11.33 0.83
N HIS A 261 9.61 -11.69 0.74
CA HIS A 261 9.20 -12.94 0.12
C HIS A 261 7.97 -12.78 -0.77
N MET A 262 7.84 -13.66 -1.74
CA MET A 262 6.73 -13.70 -2.70
C MET A 262 6.58 -15.13 -3.22
N SER A 263 5.42 -15.76 -3.04
CA SER A 263 5.12 -17.10 -3.58
C SER A 263 6.19 -18.17 -3.29
N GLY A 264 6.73 -18.19 -2.07
CA GLY A 264 7.80 -19.12 -1.65
C GLY A 264 9.23 -18.70 -2.05
N LEU A 265 9.38 -17.70 -2.92
CA LEU A 265 10.67 -17.09 -3.22
C LEU A 265 11.02 -16.07 -2.13
N THR A 266 12.31 -15.98 -1.82
CA THR A 266 12.83 -15.06 -0.80
C THR A 266 13.99 -14.26 -1.36
N VAL A 267 14.11 -13.02 -0.89
CA VAL A 267 15.27 -12.16 -1.13
C VAL A 267 15.60 -11.46 0.18
N GLN A 268 16.88 -11.30 0.45
CA GLN A 268 17.38 -10.57 1.60
C GLN A 268 18.73 -9.97 1.26
N ASP A 269 19.08 -8.85 1.88
CA ASP A 269 20.41 -8.27 1.77
C ASP A 269 20.70 -7.36 2.98
N LEU A 270 21.98 -7.07 3.19
CA LEU A 270 22.42 -6.10 4.19
C LEU A 270 22.17 -4.68 3.70
N TRP A 271 21.84 -3.80 4.62
CA TRP A 271 21.95 -2.37 4.34
C TRP A 271 23.41 -1.99 4.18
N SER A 272 23.71 -1.22 3.14
CA SER A 272 25.02 -0.58 3.01
C SER A 272 25.26 0.42 4.16
N PRO A 273 26.53 0.76 4.49
CA PRO A 273 26.82 1.67 5.60
C PRO A 273 26.09 3.02 5.51
N SER A 274 25.91 3.54 4.29
CA SER A 274 25.16 4.80 4.06
C SER A 274 23.65 4.63 4.23
N GLU A 275 23.08 3.48 3.85
CA GLU A 275 21.66 3.19 4.01
C GLU A 275 21.27 3.07 5.49
N ARG A 276 22.08 2.39 6.32
CA ARG A 276 21.84 2.17 7.76
C ARG A 276 21.64 3.45 8.58
N THR A 277 22.17 4.58 8.11
CA THR A 277 22.02 5.88 8.78
C THR A 277 20.61 6.47 8.68
N ASN A 278 19.73 5.90 7.84
CA ASN A 278 18.38 6.40 7.67
C ASN A 278 17.44 5.83 8.73
N HIS A 279 16.41 6.62 9.08
CA HIS A 279 15.40 6.19 10.04
C HIS A 279 14.61 4.97 9.53
N ILE A 280 14.00 4.21 10.44
CA ILE A 280 13.30 2.96 10.13
C ILE A 280 12.24 3.11 9.02
N ASN A 281 11.41 4.15 9.05
CA ASN A 281 10.38 4.38 8.01
C ASN A 281 10.95 4.51 6.59
N PHE A 282 12.22 4.93 6.46
CA PHE A 282 12.90 5.03 5.16
C PHE A 282 13.44 3.68 4.74
N LEU A 283 14.00 2.92 5.68
CA LEU A 283 14.47 1.56 5.47
C LEU A 283 13.31 0.65 5.04
N GLU A 284 12.15 0.78 5.66
CA GLU A 284 10.92 0.07 5.29
C GLU A 284 10.51 0.34 3.84
N LEU A 285 10.38 1.62 3.47
CA LEU A 285 10.02 1.99 2.11
C LEU A 285 11.12 1.61 1.09
N LEU A 286 12.38 1.59 1.52
CA LEU A 286 13.52 1.19 0.69
C LEU A 286 13.55 -0.32 0.49
N ALA A 287 13.21 -1.10 1.51
CA ALA A 287 13.10 -2.56 1.45
C ALA A 287 12.08 -2.95 0.39
N ILE A 288 10.93 -2.26 0.37
CA ILE A 288 9.91 -2.43 -0.67
C ILE A 288 10.49 -2.13 -2.05
N LEU A 289 11.19 -1.00 -2.24
CA LEU A 289 11.80 -0.68 -3.53
C LEU A 289 12.85 -1.73 -3.96
N LYS A 290 13.65 -2.26 -3.04
CA LYS A 290 14.63 -3.32 -3.35
C LYS A 290 13.94 -4.64 -3.67
N ALA A 291 12.88 -5.02 -2.95
CA ALA A 291 12.07 -6.20 -3.22
C ALA A 291 11.44 -6.13 -4.61
N LEU A 292 10.86 -4.98 -4.99
CA LEU A 292 10.30 -4.76 -6.33
C LEU A 292 11.36 -4.99 -7.43
N LYS A 293 12.58 -4.47 -7.23
CA LYS A 293 13.67 -4.67 -8.18
C LYS A 293 14.15 -6.12 -8.24
N ALA A 294 14.27 -6.78 -7.09
CA ALA A 294 14.69 -8.18 -7.00
C ALA A 294 13.70 -9.11 -7.71
N PHE A 295 12.39 -8.88 -7.53
CA PHE A 295 11.35 -9.66 -8.17
C PHE A 295 10.91 -9.12 -9.54
N SER A 296 11.61 -8.13 -10.10
CA SER A 296 11.28 -7.44 -11.36
C SER A 296 10.79 -8.38 -12.48
N ARG A 297 11.56 -9.43 -12.79
CA ARG A 297 11.24 -10.41 -13.85
C ARG A 297 9.88 -11.10 -13.68
N LEU A 298 9.39 -11.21 -12.45
CA LEU A 298 8.16 -11.91 -12.12
C LEU A 298 6.95 -10.99 -11.99
N ILE A 299 7.19 -9.69 -11.73
CA ILE A 299 6.14 -8.71 -11.38
C ILE A 299 5.88 -7.66 -12.46
N CYS A 300 6.72 -7.53 -13.49
CA CYS A 300 6.46 -6.65 -14.62
C CYS A 300 5.08 -6.92 -15.24
N HIS A 301 4.36 -5.86 -15.62
CA HIS A 301 3.00 -5.92 -16.21
C HIS A 301 1.92 -6.53 -15.31
N LYS A 302 2.16 -6.62 -13.99
CA LYS A 302 1.21 -7.22 -13.04
C LYS A 302 0.69 -6.23 -12.02
N SER A 303 -0.49 -6.53 -11.49
CA SER A 303 -1.00 -5.95 -10.25
C SER A 303 -0.46 -6.73 -9.04
N ILE A 304 0.11 -6.02 -8.07
CA ILE A 304 0.74 -6.59 -6.88
C ILE A 304 0.18 -5.95 -5.60
N LEU A 305 0.12 -6.77 -4.56
CA LEU A 305 -0.18 -6.36 -3.20
C LEU A 305 1.10 -6.38 -2.37
N ILE A 306 1.41 -5.27 -1.72
CA ILE A 306 2.57 -5.15 -0.83
C ILE A 306 2.06 -5.24 0.61
N GLN A 307 2.62 -6.16 1.38
CA GLN A 307 2.37 -6.32 2.80
C GLN A 307 3.58 -5.81 3.59
N SER A 308 3.34 -4.86 4.50
CA SER A 308 4.35 -4.31 5.40
C SER A 308 3.69 -4.03 6.74
N ASP A 309 4.42 -4.19 7.83
CA ASP A 309 4.00 -3.82 9.18
C ASP A 309 4.12 -2.30 9.43
N ASN A 310 4.77 -1.58 8.52
CA ASN A 310 5.00 -0.16 8.65
C ASN A 310 3.87 0.67 8.01
N LEU A 311 3.00 1.24 8.85
CA LEU A 311 1.90 2.10 8.41
C LEU A 311 2.35 3.33 7.59
N VAL A 312 3.56 3.85 7.83
CA VAL A 312 4.11 4.97 7.04
C VAL A 312 4.44 4.51 5.63
N ALA A 313 5.09 3.36 5.45
CA ALA A 313 5.37 2.78 4.14
C ALA A 313 4.07 2.51 3.37
N VAL A 314 3.09 1.86 4.02
CA VAL A 314 1.75 1.61 3.46
C VAL A 314 1.07 2.92 3.02
N PHE A 315 1.12 3.95 3.86
CA PHE A 315 0.57 5.26 3.53
C PHE A 315 1.27 5.88 2.32
N TYR A 316 2.61 5.89 2.29
CA TYR A 316 3.38 6.49 1.20
C TYR A 316 3.18 5.75 -0.13
N ILE A 317 2.93 4.45 -0.12
CA ILE A 317 2.56 3.72 -1.34
C ILE A 317 1.17 4.14 -1.79
N ASN A 318 0.14 3.92 -0.96
CA ASN A 318 -1.26 4.16 -1.35
C ASN A 318 -1.60 5.63 -1.62
N LYS A 319 -0.87 6.57 -1.04
CA LYS A 319 -1.02 8.02 -1.28
C LYS A 319 -0.01 8.57 -2.29
N GLN A 320 0.78 7.71 -2.93
CA GLN A 320 1.80 8.08 -3.92
C GLN A 320 2.73 9.19 -3.40
N GLY A 321 3.27 8.94 -2.22
CA GLY A 321 4.12 9.84 -1.45
C GLY A 321 3.38 10.66 -0.40
N GLY A 322 4.17 11.40 0.37
CA GLY A 322 3.71 12.30 1.43
C GLY A 322 4.59 13.54 1.49
N THR A 323 4.09 14.59 2.17
CA THR A 323 4.80 15.86 2.31
C THR A 323 5.47 16.02 3.67
N GLY A 324 5.43 15.02 4.57
CA GLY A 324 6.04 15.09 5.89
C GLY A 324 7.58 15.06 5.84
N SER A 325 8.15 14.15 5.05
CA SER A 325 9.60 13.98 4.92
C SER A 325 10.06 14.09 3.47
N ARG A 326 11.05 14.95 3.20
CA ARG A 326 11.65 15.11 1.86
C ARG A 326 12.31 13.81 1.39
N LYS A 327 13.01 13.10 2.30
CA LYS A 327 13.66 11.82 2.00
C LYS A 327 12.63 10.76 1.58
N LEU A 328 11.55 10.61 2.35
CA LEU A 328 10.48 9.66 2.03
C LEU A 328 9.73 10.04 0.76
N MET A 329 9.46 11.32 0.55
CA MET A 329 8.84 11.81 -0.69
C MET A 329 9.68 11.40 -1.90
N HIS A 330 10.98 11.70 -1.88
CA HIS A 330 11.88 11.38 -2.98
C HIS A 330 11.99 9.86 -3.22
N LEU A 331 12.10 9.07 -2.15
CA LEU A 331 12.12 7.61 -2.25
C LEU A 331 10.81 7.06 -2.82
N SER A 332 9.66 7.56 -2.37
CA SER A 332 8.35 7.16 -2.92
C SER A 332 8.21 7.53 -4.39
N SER A 333 8.76 8.67 -4.83
CA SER A 333 8.78 9.03 -6.26
C SER A 333 9.64 8.07 -7.06
N ARG A 334 10.83 7.70 -6.58
CA ARG A 334 11.69 6.69 -7.23
C ARG A 334 10.98 5.35 -7.35
N LEU A 335 10.27 4.93 -6.30
CA LEU A 335 9.48 3.71 -6.29
C LEU A 335 8.38 3.75 -7.36
N TRP A 336 7.56 4.81 -7.36
CA TRP A 336 6.47 4.90 -8.32
C TRP A 336 6.92 5.10 -9.77
N PHE A 337 7.98 5.87 -10.02
CA PHE A 337 8.55 5.95 -11.36
C PHE A 337 9.10 4.62 -11.85
N TRP A 338 9.68 3.81 -10.94
CA TRP A 338 10.09 2.45 -11.27
C TRP A 338 8.86 1.59 -11.63
N CYS A 339 7.79 1.62 -10.83
CA CYS A 339 6.56 0.88 -11.12
C CYS A 339 5.94 1.29 -12.46
N ILE A 340 5.87 2.61 -12.75
CA ILE A 340 5.35 3.13 -14.01
C ILE A 340 6.18 2.63 -15.20
N ALA A 341 7.51 2.64 -15.08
CA ALA A 341 8.41 2.20 -16.14
C ALA A 341 8.31 0.68 -16.44
N HIS A 342 7.86 -0.12 -15.48
CA HIS A 342 7.71 -1.58 -15.60
C HIS A 342 6.25 -2.03 -15.67
N ASP A 343 5.32 -1.07 -15.83
CA ASP A 343 3.87 -1.30 -15.88
C ASP A 343 3.34 -2.13 -14.70
N VAL A 344 3.89 -1.86 -13.51
CA VAL A 344 3.48 -2.52 -12.26
C VAL A 344 2.43 -1.69 -11.57
N GLN A 345 1.26 -2.28 -11.32
CA GLN A 345 0.25 -1.67 -10.46
C GLN A 345 0.49 -2.14 -9.03
N ALA A 346 0.70 -1.21 -8.10
CA ALA A 346 1.01 -1.54 -6.72
C ALA A 346 -0.04 -0.96 -5.77
N SER A 347 -0.40 -1.75 -4.77
CA SER A 347 -1.15 -1.31 -3.59
C SER A 347 -0.49 -1.89 -2.35
N ALA A 348 -0.73 -1.28 -1.19
CA ALA A 348 -0.17 -1.76 0.07
C ALA A 348 -1.23 -1.98 1.13
N ILE A 349 -1.05 -2.99 1.97
CA ILE A 349 -1.84 -3.21 3.18
C ILE A 349 -0.92 -3.40 4.38
N HIS A 350 -1.46 -3.06 5.55
CA HIS A 350 -0.77 -3.30 6.80
C HIS A 350 -0.93 -4.77 7.20
N LEU A 351 0.20 -5.44 7.48
CA LEU A 351 0.23 -6.78 8.06
C LEU A 351 0.78 -6.66 9.49
N PRO A 352 0.04 -7.05 10.54
CA PRO A 352 0.57 -7.01 11.91
C PRO A 352 1.89 -7.79 12.01
N GLY A 353 2.88 -7.24 12.72
CA GLY A 353 4.22 -7.86 12.80
C GLY A 353 4.22 -9.32 13.27
N ALA A 354 3.28 -9.71 14.14
CA ALA A 354 3.10 -11.09 14.60
C ALA A 354 2.64 -12.09 13.50
N GLN A 355 2.28 -11.59 12.32
CA GLN A 355 1.94 -12.38 11.14
C GLN A 355 3.00 -12.23 10.04
N ASN A 356 4.09 -11.49 10.31
CA ASN A 356 5.18 -11.18 9.37
C ASN A 356 6.43 -12.04 9.63
N ASP A 357 6.26 -13.23 10.19
CA ASP A 357 7.35 -14.05 10.74
C ASP A 357 8.46 -14.34 9.72
N LEU A 358 8.10 -14.60 8.45
CA LEU A 358 9.08 -14.93 7.42
C LEU A 358 9.88 -13.71 6.96
N ALA A 359 9.25 -12.56 6.73
CA ALA A 359 10.00 -11.38 6.32
C ALA A 359 10.84 -10.83 7.49
N ASP A 360 10.32 -10.85 8.72
CA ASP A 360 11.05 -10.49 9.96
C ASP A 360 12.26 -11.41 10.18
N ALA A 361 12.09 -12.72 10.00
CA ALA A 361 13.22 -13.65 9.98
C ALA A 361 14.27 -13.24 8.95
N LEU A 362 13.87 -13.00 7.69
CA LEU A 362 14.80 -12.63 6.62
C LEU A 362 15.55 -11.30 6.90
N SER A 363 14.88 -10.31 7.51
CA SER A 363 15.48 -9.01 7.85
C SER A 363 16.43 -9.08 9.05
N ARG A 364 16.31 -10.11 9.90
CA ARG A 364 17.13 -10.34 11.11
C ARG A 364 18.16 -11.47 10.97
N MET A 365 18.03 -12.34 9.98
CA MET A 365 18.92 -13.48 9.75
C MET A 365 20.37 -13.12 9.38
N THR A 366 20.67 -11.85 9.13
CA THR A 366 22.05 -11.37 8.84
C THR A 366 22.61 -10.44 9.91
N SER A 367 21.83 -10.07 10.93
CA SER A 367 22.42 -9.68 12.21
C SER A 367 23.01 -10.94 12.84
N SER A 368 24.23 -10.81 13.36
CA SER A 368 24.98 -11.86 14.04
C SER A 368 24.24 -12.53 15.22
N SER A 369 22.99 -12.16 15.53
CA SER A 369 22.14 -12.69 16.59
C SER A 369 21.65 -14.14 16.39
N HIS A 370 21.92 -14.77 15.25
CA HIS A 370 21.57 -16.18 15.00
C HIS A 370 22.78 -17.09 14.72
N GLU A 371 24.01 -16.58 14.84
CA GLU A 371 25.25 -17.37 14.69
C GLU A 371 25.59 -18.15 15.97
N TRP A 372 24.61 -18.84 16.55
CA TRP A 372 24.83 -19.62 17.75
C TRP A 372 25.64 -20.86 17.43
N LYS A 373 26.65 -21.13 18.25
CA LYS A 373 27.46 -22.34 18.22
C LYS A 373 27.00 -23.25 19.36
N LEU A 374 26.69 -24.50 19.04
CA LEU A 374 26.40 -25.51 20.06
C LEU A 374 27.65 -25.77 20.90
N ASP A 375 27.48 -26.04 22.19
CA ASP A 375 28.58 -26.47 23.05
C ASP A 375 29.37 -27.64 22.40
N PRO A 376 30.68 -27.48 22.13
CA PRO A 376 31.51 -28.50 21.50
C PRO A 376 31.57 -29.82 22.29
N GLU A 377 31.45 -29.79 23.61
CA GLU A 377 31.45 -31.02 24.42
C GLU A 377 30.18 -31.84 24.17
N ILE A 378 29.02 -31.17 24.20
CA ILE A 378 27.71 -31.78 23.91
C ILE A 378 27.69 -32.29 22.47
N LEU A 379 28.24 -31.53 21.53
CA LEU A 379 28.31 -31.94 20.13
C LEU A 379 29.24 -33.15 19.95
N GLY A 380 30.38 -33.18 20.65
CA GLY A 380 31.30 -34.31 20.69
C GLY A 380 30.63 -35.60 21.17
N ASP A 381 29.85 -35.51 22.25
CA ASP A 381 29.06 -36.62 22.78
C ASP A 381 28.02 -37.14 21.77
N LEU A 382 27.35 -36.23 21.04
CA LEU A 382 26.41 -36.61 19.98
C LEU A 382 27.13 -37.34 18.84
N PHE A 383 28.30 -36.87 18.43
CA PHE A 383 29.09 -37.48 17.35
C PHE A 383 29.66 -38.85 17.76
N LEU A 384 30.08 -39.00 19.03
CA LEU A 384 30.49 -40.31 19.57
C LEU A 384 29.34 -41.31 19.55
N HIS A 385 28.12 -40.85 19.84
CA HIS A 385 26.96 -41.73 19.97
C HIS A 385 26.31 -42.09 18.63
N TRP A 386 26.24 -41.16 17.66
CA TRP A 386 25.52 -41.37 16.39
C TRP A 386 26.39 -41.42 15.14
N GLY A 387 27.70 -41.24 15.28
CA GLY A 387 28.64 -41.13 14.18
C GLY A 387 29.04 -39.68 13.92
N ARG A 388 30.26 -39.48 13.42
CA ARG A 388 30.83 -38.15 13.18
C ARG A 388 30.48 -37.66 11.77
N PRO A 389 29.69 -36.58 11.63
CA PRO A 389 29.41 -35.99 10.33
C PRO A 389 30.67 -35.37 9.72
N THR A 390 30.70 -35.27 8.40
CA THR A 390 31.83 -34.72 7.63
C THR A 390 31.52 -33.36 7.00
N LEU A 391 30.24 -32.96 6.99
CA LEU A 391 29.78 -31.68 6.46
C LEU A 391 28.82 -30.98 7.44
N ASP A 392 29.14 -29.73 7.78
CA ASP A 392 28.31 -28.85 8.62
C ASP A 392 27.48 -27.92 7.74
N LEU A 393 26.16 -28.03 7.79
CA LEU A 393 25.26 -27.21 6.97
C LEU A 393 24.57 -26.16 7.82
N PHE A 394 24.41 -24.99 7.22
CA PHE A 394 23.85 -23.78 7.84
C PHE A 394 24.78 -23.10 8.85
N ALA A 395 26.09 -23.33 8.73
CA ALA A 395 27.13 -22.67 9.51
C ALA A 395 27.82 -21.53 8.76
N SER A 396 28.36 -20.58 9.50
CA SER A 396 29.26 -19.51 9.05
C SER A 396 30.70 -19.84 9.48
N PRO A 397 31.73 -19.10 8.99
CA PRO A 397 33.11 -19.31 9.42
C PRO A 397 33.32 -19.18 10.94
N ARG A 398 32.39 -18.55 11.66
CA ARG A 398 32.47 -18.27 13.09
C ARG A 398 31.83 -19.34 13.97
N ASN A 399 30.86 -20.09 13.46
CA ASN A 399 30.16 -21.13 14.22
C ASN A 399 30.28 -22.53 13.60
N ALA A 400 30.99 -22.68 12.49
CA ALA A 400 31.30 -23.98 11.92
C ALA A 400 31.98 -24.90 12.94
N GLN A 401 31.45 -26.11 13.06
CA GLN A 401 31.91 -27.15 13.97
C GLN A 401 32.69 -28.25 13.25
N LEU A 402 32.69 -28.22 11.91
CA LEU A 402 33.43 -29.14 11.07
C LEU A 402 34.32 -28.38 10.06
N PRO A 403 35.43 -29.00 9.60
CA PRO A 403 36.34 -28.36 8.65
C PRO A 403 35.71 -28.02 7.29
N ARG A 404 34.60 -28.68 6.93
CA ARG A 404 33.84 -28.43 5.70
C ARG A 404 32.44 -27.97 6.10
N TYR A 405 32.00 -26.85 5.55
CA TYR A 405 30.69 -26.30 5.87
C TYR A 405 29.99 -25.59 4.71
N GLY A 406 28.66 -25.65 4.72
CA GLY A 406 27.78 -24.91 3.83
C GLY A 406 27.26 -23.63 4.49
N ALA A 407 27.60 -22.49 3.89
CA ALA A 407 27.24 -21.15 4.34
C ALA A 407 26.56 -20.38 3.20
N ARG A 408 25.72 -19.38 3.49
CA ARG A 408 25.20 -18.46 2.45
C ARG A 408 26.27 -17.46 1.97
N LEU A 409 27.41 -17.99 1.53
CA LEU A 409 28.58 -17.28 1.01
C LEU A 409 29.02 -17.95 -0.30
N PRO A 410 29.76 -17.25 -1.18
CA PRO A 410 30.36 -17.88 -2.34
C PRO A 410 31.28 -19.05 -1.94
N PRO A 411 31.35 -20.13 -2.74
CA PRO A 411 32.30 -21.21 -2.51
C PRO A 411 33.74 -20.69 -2.40
N ASN A 412 34.54 -21.27 -1.51
CA ASN A 412 35.95 -20.91 -1.27
C ASN A 412 36.17 -19.47 -0.75
N SER A 413 35.13 -18.78 -0.29
CA SER A 413 35.26 -17.45 0.33
C SER A 413 36.01 -17.47 1.68
N PHE A 414 35.96 -18.60 2.38
CA PHE A 414 36.68 -18.88 3.62
C PHE A 414 37.18 -20.34 3.60
N PRO A 415 38.24 -20.66 4.36
CA PRO A 415 38.73 -22.03 4.47
C PRO A 415 37.59 -22.99 4.86
N GLY A 416 37.34 -24.03 4.05
CA GLY A 416 36.30 -25.02 4.32
C GLY A 416 34.89 -24.66 3.83
N CYS A 417 34.66 -23.44 3.32
CA CYS A 417 33.34 -23.01 2.84
C CYS A 417 33.02 -23.57 1.44
N LEU A 418 31.97 -24.38 1.34
CA LEU A 418 31.56 -25.03 0.08
C LEU A 418 30.49 -24.26 -0.72
N GLY A 419 29.90 -23.21 -0.14
CA GLY A 419 28.81 -22.45 -0.74
C GLY A 419 27.47 -22.65 -0.03
N ASP A 420 26.38 -22.16 -0.64
CA ASP A 420 25.03 -22.20 -0.05
C ASP A 420 24.61 -23.63 0.30
N ALA A 421 24.24 -23.86 1.56
CA ALA A 421 23.84 -25.16 2.08
C ALA A 421 22.72 -25.82 1.25
N PHE A 422 21.78 -25.05 0.68
CA PHE A 422 20.72 -25.59 -0.16
C PHE A 422 21.16 -25.89 -1.61
N LEU A 423 22.37 -25.53 -2.03
CA LEU A 423 22.89 -25.86 -3.36
C LEU A 423 23.87 -27.04 -3.35
N LEU A 424 24.34 -27.44 -2.18
CA LEU A 424 25.24 -28.59 -2.01
C LEU A 424 24.50 -29.91 -2.21
N ASP A 425 25.21 -30.96 -2.63
CA ASP A 425 24.70 -32.33 -2.60
C ASP A 425 24.71 -32.85 -1.15
N TRP A 426 23.57 -33.38 -0.70
CA TRP A 426 23.36 -33.85 0.66
C TRP A 426 23.46 -35.38 0.76
N SER A 427 23.48 -36.09 -0.37
CA SER A 427 23.39 -37.55 -0.40
C SER A 427 24.74 -38.27 -0.23
N ALA A 428 25.85 -37.57 -0.42
CA ALA A 428 27.17 -38.17 -0.52
C ALA A 428 27.82 -38.50 0.83
N GLU A 429 27.39 -37.84 1.92
CA GLU A 429 28.09 -37.90 3.20
C GLU A 429 27.17 -37.66 4.41
N MET A 430 27.64 -37.95 5.62
CA MET A 430 26.86 -37.74 6.84
C MET A 430 26.88 -36.26 7.24
N LEU A 431 25.69 -35.71 7.53
CA LEU A 431 25.50 -34.27 7.72
C LEU A 431 25.29 -33.89 9.18
N TYR A 432 25.86 -32.74 9.57
CA TYR A 432 25.45 -31.99 10.74
C TYR A 432 24.60 -30.81 10.27
N LEU A 433 23.40 -30.67 10.84
CA LEU A 433 22.44 -29.63 10.46
C LEU A 433 22.09 -28.83 11.70
N PHE A 434 22.43 -27.54 11.72
CA PHE A 434 21.90 -26.62 12.73
C PHE A 434 21.30 -25.38 12.07
N PRO A 435 20.15 -25.54 11.38
CA PRO A 435 19.54 -24.43 10.65
C PRO A 435 18.92 -23.40 11.60
N PRO A 436 18.91 -22.12 11.21
CA PRO A 436 18.00 -21.14 11.79
C PRO A 436 16.56 -21.67 11.82
N ILE A 437 15.84 -21.46 12.93
CA ILE A 437 14.49 -21.97 13.16
C ILE A 437 13.53 -21.77 11.97
N PRO A 438 13.49 -20.60 11.30
CA PRO A 438 12.59 -20.38 10.16
C PRO A 438 12.89 -21.25 8.93
N LEU A 439 14.09 -21.81 8.83
CA LEU A 439 14.49 -22.68 7.71
C LEU A 439 14.17 -24.16 7.94
N ILE A 440 13.80 -24.54 9.17
CA ILE A 440 13.49 -25.93 9.53
C ILE A 440 12.48 -26.56 8.55
N PRO A 441 11.35 -25.93 8.19
CA PRO A 441 10.40 -26.53 7.24
C PRO A 441 11.04 -26.91 5.90
N LYS A 442 11.89 -26.03 5.35
CA LYS A 442 12.56 -26.24 4.06
C LYS A 442 13.68 -27.29 4.15
N VAL A 443 14.37 -27.35 5.29
CA VAL A 443 15.34 -28.43 5.56
C VAL A 443 14.64 -29.78 5.61
N LEU A 444 13.50 -29.86 6.30
CA LEU A 444 12.72 -31.09 6.42
C LEU A 444 12.13 -31.53 5.08
N GLU A 445 11.60 -30.59 4.28
CA GLU A 445 11.15 -30.86 2.92
C GLU A 445 12.26 -31.51 2.08
N ARG A 446 13.49 -30.99 2.16
CA ARG A 446 14.62 -31.57 1.46
C ARG A 446 15.04 -32.93 2.01
N LEU A 447 15.08 -33.10 3.33
CA LEU A 447 15.40 -34.39 3.94
C LEU A 447 14.38 -35.47 3.57
N LEU A 448 13.12 -35.11 3.37
CA LEU A 448 12.08 -36.04 2.90
C LEU A 448 12.27 -36.48 1.44
N SER A 449 13.02 -35.73 0.63
CA SER A 449 13.22 -36.02 -0.80
C SER A 449 14.52 -36.78 -1.12
N ILE A 450 15.36 -37.06 -0.13
CA ILE A 450 16.68 -37.68 -0.32
C ILE A 450 16.93 -38.77 0.73
N SER A 451 17.76 -39.76 0.40
CA SER A 451 18.30 -40.71 1.38
C SER A 451 19.60 -40.17 1.97
N VAL A 452 19.63 -39.95 3.28
CA VAL A 452 20.77 -39.35 3.98
C VAL A 452 20.77 -39.74 5.46
N THR A 453 21.98 -39.80 6.04
CA THR A 453 22.17 -39.84 7.50
C THR A 453 22.57 -38.47 7.99
N ALA A 454 21.81 -37.90 8.95
CA ALA A 454 22.13 -36.59 9.49
C ALA A 454 21.84 -36.47 10.99
N ILE A 455 22.55 -35.57 11.66
CA ILE A 455 22.23 -35.10 13.00
C ILE A 455 21.67 -33.69 12.85
N LEU A 456 20.37 -33.54 13.12
CA LEU A 456 19.67 -32.26 13.04
C LEU A 456 19.43 -31.71 14.45
N ILE A 457 19.89 -30.49 14.72
CA ILE A 457 19.54 -29.75 15.92
C ILE A 457 18.31 -28.90 15.62
N ALA A 458 17.19 -29.22 16.28
CA ALA A 458 15.93 -28.50 16.10
C ALA A 458 15.13 -28.51 17.41
N PRO A 459 14.32 -27.45 17.66
CA PRO A 459 13.50 -27.37 18.85
C PRO A 459 12.39 -28.44 18.85
N ALA A 460 12.16 -29.07 20.01
CA ALA A 460 11.07 -30.02 20.19
C ALA A 460 9.76 -29.28 20.52
N TRP A 461 9.12 -28.72 19.49
CA TRP A 461 7.89 -27.94 19.63
C TRP A 461 6.68 -28.65 19.02
N PRO A 462 5.90 -29.44 19.79
CA PRO A 462 4.76 -30.22 19.27
C PRO A 462 3.66 -29.41 18.60
N ARG A 463 3.57 -28.11 18.90
CA ARG A 463 2.59 -27.18 18.32
C ARG A 463 2.93 -26.75 16.90
N GLN A 464 4.15 -27.01 16.43
CA GLN A 464 4.59 -26.58 15.11
C GLN A 464 4.14 -27.58 14.03
N PRO A 465 3.67 -27.10 12.86
CA PRO A 465 3.14 -27.96 11.80
C PRO A 465 4.17 -28.92 11.20
N TRP A 466 5.47 -28.59 11.32
CA TRP A 466 6.57 -29.42 10.84
C TRP A 466 7.03 -30.49 11.84
N TYR A 467 6.55 -30.48 13.09
CA TYR A 467 6.96 -31.43 14.12
C TYR A 467 6.71 -32.91 13.76
N PRO A 468 5.56 -33.30 13.14
CA PRO A 468 5.35 -34.68 12.70
C PRO A 468 6.39 -35.16 11.67
N ALA A 469 6.89 -34.27 10.82
CA ALA A 469 7.92 -34.61 9.84
C ALA A 469 9.26 -34.96 10.52
N LEU A 470 9.62 -34.26 11.60
CA LEU A 470 10.80 -34.60 12.41
C LEU A 470 10.69 -35.99 13.03
N LEU A 471 9.54 -36.32 13.63
CA LEU A 471 9.33 -37.63 14.23
C LEU A 471 9.43 -38.75 13.18
N ARG A 472 8.87 -38.52 11.99
CA ARG A 472 8.95 -39.45 10.86
C ARG A 472 10.38 -39.65 10.38
N LEU A 473 11.09 -38.56 10.10
CA LEU A 473 12.47 -38.59 9.59
C LEU A 473 13.46 -39.17 10.59
N SER A 474 13.21 -38.96 11.89
CA SER A 474 14.05 -39.49 12.96
C SER A 474 13.71 -40.92 13.39
N ARG A 475 12.60 -41.47 12.88
CA ARG A 475 12.02 -42.75 13.34
C ARG A 475 11.88 -42.79 14.87
N GLY A 476 11.56 -41.65 15.48
CA GLY A 476 11.48 -41.49 16.94
C GLY A 476 12.81 -41.48 17.69
N THR A 477 13.96 -41.47 17.00
CA THR A 477 15.29 -41.42 17.62
C THR A 477 15.75 -39.97 17.80
N PHE A 478 15.64 -39.45 19.02
CA PHE A 478 16.08 -38.11 19.36
C PHE A 478 16.62 -38.05 20.79
N ARG A 479 17.43 -37.02 21.09
CA ARG A 479 18.05 -36.79 22.40
C ARG A 479 17.85 -35.32 22.78
N PRO A 480 17.03 -35.01 23.80
CA PRO A 480 16.93 -33.67 24.35
C PRO A 480 18.31 -33.20 24.82
N LEU A 481 18.67 -31.96 24.51
CA LEU A 481 19.95 -31.40 24.93
C LEU A 481 19.88 -30.99 26.40
N PRO A 482 20.96 -31.16 27.18
CA PRO A 482 20.94 -30.86 28.60
C PRO A 482 20.73 -29.34 28.82
N PRO A 483 19.99 -28.96 29.87
CA PRO A 483 19.83 -27.56 30.22
C PRO A 483 21.15 -27.01 30.77
N SER A 484 21.94 -26.36 29.92
CA SER A 484 23.19 -25.70 30.27
C SER A 484 23.13 -24.24 29.84
N PRO A 485 23.56 -23.26 30.66
CA PRO A 485 23.69 -21.87 30.24
C PRO A 485 24.73 -21.69 29.11
N HIS A 486 25.63 -22.67 28.93
CA HIS A 486 26.64 -22.69 27.88
C HIS A 486 26.19 -23.45 26.61
N LEU A 487 24.96 -23.97 26.59
CA LEU A 487 24.46 -24.80 25.50
C LEU A 487 24.57 -24.12 24.12
N LEU A 488 24.29 -22.81 24.06
CA LEU A 488 24.53 -21.99 22.89
C LEU A 488 25.36 -20.77 23.26
N SER A 489 26.46 -20.58 22.52
CA SER A 489 27.34 -19.43 22.70
C SER A 489 27.75 -18.79 21.38
N ARG A 490 28.27 -17.55 21.47
CA ARG A 490 28.89 -16.80 20.38
C ARG A 490 30.26 -16.30 20.85
N GLU A 491 31.11 -15.95 19.88
CA GLU A 491 32.46 -15.41 20.13
C GLU A 491 33.27 -16.31 21.06
N ASP A 492 33.30 -17.61 20.73
CA ASP A 492 34.03 -18.64 21.49
C ASP A 492 33.69 -18.68 23.00
N GLY A 493 32.40 -18.53 23.32
CA GLY A 493 31.89 -18.66 24.69
C GLY A 493 31.66 -17.35 25.44
N GLN A 494 32.01 -16.20 24.85
CA GLN A 494 31.89 -14.90 25.53
C GLN A 494 30.45 -14.38 25.66
N ILE A 495 29.59 -14.74 24.71
CA ILE A 495 28.17 -14.31 24.71
C ILE A 495 27.29 -15.56 24.78
N LEU A 496 26.53 -15.68 25.86
CA LEU A 496 25.57 -16.78 26.08
C LEU A 496 24.19 -16.44 25.53
N HIS A 497 23.43 -17.45 25.11
CA HIS A 497 22.08 -17.24 24.59
C HIS A 497 21.13 -16.77 25.71
N PRO A 498 20.41 -15.64 25.53
CA PRO A 498 19.66 -14.98 26.62
C PRO A 498 18.43 -15.75 27.10
N ASP A 499 17.86 -16.61 26.26
CA ASP A 499 16.66 -17.41 26.59
C ASP A 499 16.77 -18.83 26.00
N LEU A 500 17.59 -19.67 26.63
CA LEU A 500 17.77 -21.09 26.28
C LEU A 500 16.59 -22.01 26.64
N PRO A 501 15.95 -21.85 27.83
CA PRO A 501 14.90 -22.77 28.26
C PRO A 501 13.69 -22.81 27.32
N SER A 502 13.34 -21.68 26.67
CA SER A 502 12.21 -21.61 25.74
C SER A 502 12.44 -22.34 24.41
N LEU A 503 13.71 -22.58 24.03
CA LEU A 503 14.05 -23.22 22.76
C LEU A 503 13.80 -24.73 22.78
N HIS A 504 13.91 -25.41 23.92
CA HIS A 504 13.74 -26.87 24.02
C HIS A 504 14.54 -27.63 22.93
N LEU A 505 15.81 -27.26 22.72
CA LEU A 505 16.63 -27.85 21.67
C LEU A 505 16.84 -29.35 21.88
N THR A 506 16.68 -30.09 20.79
CA THR A 506 16.80 -31.53 20.75
C THR A 506 17.64 -31.91 19.54
N ALA A 507 18.52 -32.90 19.71
CA ALA A 507 19.23 -33.51 18.60
C ALA A 507 18.39 -34.66 18.03
N TRP A 508 18.15 -34.63 16.72
CA TRP A 508 17.34 -35.59 16.00
C TRP A 508 18.24 -36.39 15.07
N ARG A 509 18.22 -37.73 15.19
CA ARG A 509 18.98 -38.60 14.30
C ARG A 509 18.14 -38.92 13.08
N ILE A 510 18.48 -38.34 11.93
CA ILE A 510 17.77 -38.51 10.66
C ILE A 510 18.33 -39.72 9.92
N LEU A 511 17.44 -40.62 9.50
CA LEU A 511 17.74 -41.82 8.73
C LEU A 511 16.68 -42.02 7.65
N THR A 512 16.95 -41.51 6.45
CA THR A 512 16.02 -41.57 5.30
C THR A 512 16.41 -42.57 4.22
#